data_AF-A0A3M0XVL0-F1
#
_entry.id   AF-A0A3M0XVL0-F1
#
_cell.length_a   1.000
_cell.length_b   1.000
_cell.length_c   1.000
_cell.angle_alpha   90.00
_cell.angle_beta   90.00
_cell.angle_gamma   90.00
#
_symmetry.space_group_name_H-M   'P 1'
#
loop_
_entity.id
_entity.type
_entity.pdbx_description
1 polymer ?
#
loop_
_entity_poly.entity_id
_entity_poly.type
_entity_poly.pdbx_seq_one_letter_code
_entity_poly.pdbx_strand_id
1 'polypeptide(L)'
;MQTLKILVIVMGGLIVVALALVAYGLVSRLSAPAGGPAFGDVMLDLPAGCRLAAAEARDGRLIVRADGPAERGCQQVVVIDLASGRVQGRVQLRTAP
;
A
#
# COMPACT_ATOMS: atom_id res chain seq x y z
N MET A 1 -29.32 47.95 -6.43
CA MET A 1 -30.02 46.67 -6.14
C MET A 1 -29.52 45.50 -6.99
N GLN A 2 -29.23 45.69 -8.29
CA GLN A 2 -28.76 44.59 -9.16
C GLN A 2 -27.37 44.04 -8.82
N THR A 3 -26.42 44.89 -8.45
CA THR A 3 -25.03 44.47 -8.14
C THR A 3 -24.97 43.51 -6.95
N LEU A 4 -25.74 43.79 -5.89
CA LEU A 4 -25.82 42.93 -4.71
C LEU A 4 -26.43 41.56 -5.06
N LYS A 5 -27.43 41.54 -5.95
CA LYS A 5 -28.12 40.31 -6.38
C LYS A 5 -27.20 39.42 -7.22
N ILE A 6 -26.38 40.00 -8.09
CA ILE A 6 -25.37 39.28 -8.87
C ILE A 6 -24.32 38.65 -7.94
N LEU A 7 -23.83 39.41 -6.94
CA LEU A 7 -22.85 38.91 -5.97
C LEU A 7 -23.35 37.65 -5.25
N VAL A 8 -24.60 37.65 -4.80
CA VAL A 8 -25.21 36.51 -4.09
C VAL A 8 -25.39 35.30 -4.99
N ILE A 9 -25.79 35.49 -6.26
CA ILE A 9 -25.92 34.40 -7.22
C ILE A 9 -24.56 33.75 -7.48
N VAL A 10 -23.50 34.54 -7.63
CA VAL A 10 -22.14 34.04 -7.82
C VAL A 10 -21.66 33.28 -6.58
N MET A 11 -21.85 33.85 -5.38
CA MET A 11 -21.48 33.18 -4.12
C MET A 11 -22.23 31.86 -3.92
N GLY A 12 -23.54 31.85 -4.17
CA GLY A 12 -24.34 30.64 -4.10
C GLY A 12 -23.86 29.59 -5.10
N GLY A 13 -23.57 30.00 -6.34
CA GLY A 13 -23.00 29.11 -7.36
C GLY A 13 -21.68 28.48 -6.93
N LEU A 14 -20.75 29.27 -6.39
CA LEU A 14 -19.45 28.78 -5.90
C LEU A 14 -19.61 27.76 -4.77
N ILE A 15 -20.55 27.98 -3.85
CA ILE A 15 -20.81 27.04 -2.75
C ILE A 15 -21.34 25.71 -3.27
N VAL A 16 -22.28 25.74 -4.23
CA VAL A 16 -22.84 24.51 -4.83
C VAL A 16 -21.76 23.73 -5.57
N VAL A 17 -20.91 24.41 -6.33
CA VAL A 17 -19.77 23.77 -7.03
C VAL A 17 -18.80 23.14 -6.04
N ALA A 18 -18.44 23.86 -4.98
CA ALA A 18 -17.54 23.34 -3.94
C ALA A 18 -18.14 22.10 -3.25
N LEU A 19 -19.42 22.14 -2.87
CA LEU A 19 -20.13 21.00 -2.28
C LEU A 19 -20.17 19.79 -3.23
N ALA A 20 -20.43 20.01 -4.52
CA ALA A 20 -20.45 18.95 -5.52
C ALA A 20 -19.07 18.28 -5.65
N LEU A 21 -17.98 19.06 -5.68
CA LEU A 21 -16.61 18.53 -5.73
C LEU A 21 -16.27 17.73 -4.47
N VAL A 22 -16.65 18.21 -3.28
CA VAL A 22 -16.42 17.50 -2.02
C VAL A 22 -17.22 16.19 -1.99
N ALA A 23 -18.50 16.21 -2.36
CA ALA A 23 -19.33 15.01 -2.42
C ALA A 23 -18.76 13.98 -3.39
N TYR A 24 -18.35 14.41 -4.59
CA TYR A 24 -17.70 13.54 -5.57
C TYR A 24 -16.37 12.97 -5.05
N GLY A 25 -15.55 13.79 -4.42
CA GLY A 25 -14.30 13.36 -3.78
C GLY A 25 -14.55 12.33 -2.68
N LEU A 26 -15.59 12.50 -1.87
CA LEU A 26 -15.91 11.57 -0.79
C LEU A 26 -16.45 10.23 -1.33
N VAL A 27 -17.35 10.28 -2.33
CA VAL A 27 -17.86 9.07 -2.99
C VAL A 27 -16.72 8.31 -3.67
N SER A 28 -15.84 8.98 -4.41
CA SER A 28 -14.70 8.32 -5.05
C SER A 28 -13.71 7.70 -4.04
N ARG A 29 -13.51 8.33 -2.88
CA ARG A 29 -12.71 7.77 -1.78
C ARG A 29 -13.37 6.54 -1.14
N LEU A 30 -14.69 6.57 -0.94
CA LEU A 30 -15.44 5.48 -0.34
C LEU A 30 -15.69 4.31 -1.30
N SER A 31 -15.80 4.59 -2.61
CA SER A 31 -15.95 3.59 -3.66
C SER A 31 -14.62 3.02 -4.13
N ALA A 32 -13.47 3.61 -3.75
CA ALA A 32 -12.19 2.98 -3.96
C ALA A 32 -12.16 1.66 -3.17
N PRO A 33 -12.03 0.50 -3.84
CA PRO A 33 -11.98 -0.79 -3.16
C PRO A 33 -10.82 -0.77 -2.15
N ALA A 34 -11.10 -1.13 -0.90
CA ALA A 34 -10.10 -1.18 0.17
C ALA A 34 -9.02 -2.28 -0.05
N GLY A 35 -9.14 -3.05 -1.12
CA GLY A 35 -8.11 -3.94 -1.61
C GLY A 35 -7.94 -3.72 -3.10
N GLY A 36 -6.70 -3.48 -3.53
CA GLY A 36 -6.34 -3.69 -4.93
C GLY A 36 -6.61 -5.14 -5.36
N PRO A 37 -6.44 -5.47 -6.64
CA PRO A 37 -6.52 -6.87 -7.09
C PRO A 37 -5.67 -7.76 -6.18
N ALA A 38 -6.23 -8.89 -5.74
CA ALA A 38 -5.49 -9.86 -4.96
C ALA A 38 -4.23 -10.27 -5.75
N PHE A 39 -3.06 -10.15 -5.13
CA PHE A 39 -1.78 -10.41 -5.79
C PHE A 39 -1.54 -11.89 -6.14
N GLY A 40 -2.48 -12.77 -5.78
CA GLY A 40 -2.46 -14.19 -6.11
C GLY A 40 -1.43 -14.98 -5.30
N ASP A 41 -1.07 -16.15 -5.82
CA ASP A 41 -0.04 -17.01 -5.23
C ASP A 41 1.37 -16.51 -5.61
N VAL A 42 2.20 -16.27 -4.60
CA VAL A 42 3.60 -15.86 -4.78
C VAL A 42 4.50 -17.02 -4.36
N MET A 43 5.22 -17.62 -5.32
CA MET A 43 6.26 -18.60 -5.02
C MET A 43 7.52 -17.86 -4.57
N LEU A 44 7.91 -18.06 -3.31
CA LEU A 44 9.14 -17.52 -2.77
C LEU A 44 10.21 -18.62 -2.72
N ASP A 45 11.27 -18.45 -3.51
CA ASP A 45 12.40 -19.37 -3.52
C ASP A 45 13.27 -19.16 -2.27
N LEU A 46 13.10 -20.06 -1.30
CA LEU A 46 13.96 -20.17 -0.13
C LEU A 46 15.04 -21.23 -0.38
N PRO A 47 16.30 -20.99 0.04
CA PRO A 47 17.34 -22.01 0.01
C PRO A 47 16.95 -23.23 0.87
N ALA A 48 17.44 -24.41 0.46
CA ALA A 48 17.15 -25.66 1.15
C ALA A 48 17.60 -25.60 2.63
N GLY A 49 16.69 -25.97 3.52
CA GLY A 49 16.94 -25.97 4.98
C GLY A 49 16.66 -24.64 5.67
N CYS A 50 16.27 -23.59 4.94
CA CYS A 50 15.74 -22.37 5.55
C CYS A 50 14.26 -22.56 5.93
N ARG A 51 13.83 -21.93 7.02
CA ARG A 51 12.44 -21.95 7.49
C ARG A 51 11.88 -20.55 7.55
N LEU A 52 10.57 -20.45 7.37
CA LEU A 52 9.84 -19.21 7.61
C LEU A 52 9.85 -18.92 9.12
N ALA A 53 10.43 -17.79 9.52
CA ALA A 53 10.45 -17.37 10.92
C ALA A 53 9.29 -16.43 11.26
N ALA A 54 8.99 -15.50 10.36
CA ALA A 54 7.88 -14.57 10.52
C ALA A 54 7.39 -14.06 9.16
N ALA A 55 6.11 -13.72 9.07
CA ALA A 55 5.52 -13.01 7.94
C ALA A 55 4.57 -11.94 8.47
N GLU A 56 4.83 -10.68 8.15
CA GLU A 56 4.05 -9.54 8.64
C GLU A 56 3.63 -8.65 7.46
N ALA A 57 2.35 -8.32 7.39
CA ALA A 57 1.81 -7.37 6.42
C ALA A 57 1.66 -5.99 7.08
N ARG A 58 2.34 -4.98 6.52
CA ARG A 58 2.28 -3.59 6.99
C ARG A 58 2.45 -2.61 5.83
N ASP A 59 1.65 -1.55 5.82
CA ASP A 59 1.76 -0.43 4.85
C ASP A 59 1.79 -0.88 3.38
N GLY A 60 0.96 -1.85 3.00
CA GLY A 60 0.90 -2.37 1.62
C GLY A 60 2.10 -3.24 1.22
N ARG A 61 2.92 -3.67 2.19
CA ARG A 61 4.07 -4.56 1.99
C ARG A 61 3.96 -5.79 2.88
N LEU A 62 4.40 -6.93 2.37
CA LEU A 62 4.56 -8.17 3.10
C LEU A 62 6.04 -8.38 3.38
N ILE A 63 6.40 -8.38 4.66
CA ILE A 63 7.76 -8.57 5.15
C ILE A 63 7.86 -10.02 5.60
N VAL A 64 8.64 -10.81 4.87
CA VAL A 64 8.88 -12.22 5.17
C VAL A 64 10.29 -12.38 5.71
N ARG A 65 10.42 -12.93 6.91
CA ARG A 65 11.69 -13.27 7.53
C ARG A 65 11.92 -14.77 7.42
N ALA A 66 13.01 -15.14 6.76
CA ALA A 66 13.52 -16.50 6.77
C ALA A 66 14.63 -16.63 7.83
N ASP A 67 14.74 -17.80 8.42
CA ASP A 67 15.79 -18.15 9.38
C ASP A 67 16.33 -19.56 9.09
N GLY A 68 17.49 -19.87 9.66
CA GLY A 68 18.23 -21.10 9.43
C GLY A 68 19.74 -20.89 9.54
N PRO A 69 20.55 -21.86 9.10
CA PRO A 69 22.01 -21.77 9.20
C PRO A 69 22.56 -20.52 8.49
N ALA A 70 23.28 -19.67 9.23
CA ALA A 70 23.86 -18.43 8.71
C ALA A 70 24.82 -18.69 7.53
N GLU A 71 25.54 -19.81 7.56
CA GLU A 71 26.45 -20.27 6.50
C GLU A 71 25.75 -20.48 5.14
N ARG A 72 24.43 -20.70 5.14
CA ARG A 72 23.64 -20.92 3.93
C ARG A 72 22.82 -19.70 3.49
N GLY A 73 23.04 -18.54 4.13
CA GLY A 73 22.31 -17.31 3.80
C GLY A 73 20.82 -17.36 4.14
N CYS A 74 20.42 -18.18 5.12
CA CYS A 74 19.02 -18.30 5.51
C CYS A 74 18.50 -17.08 6.26
N GLN A 75 19.36 -16.31 6.92
CA GLN A 75 18.98 -15.09 7.62
C GLN A 75 18.78 -13.95 6.61
N GLN A 76 17.56 -13.85 6.11
CA GLN A 76 17.18 -12.85 5.11
C GLN A 76 15.77 -12.35 5.34
N VAL A 77 15.55 -11.10 4.95
CA VAL A 77 14.24 -10.46 4.94
C VAL A 77 13.86 -10.17 3.50
N VAL A 78 12.70 -10.67 3.07
CA VAL A 78 12.14 -10.44 1.74
C VAL A 78 10.98 -9.48 1.88
N VAL A 79 10.98 -8.42 1.07
CA VAL A 79 9.90 -7.43 1.02
C VAL A 79 9.12 -7.63 -0.26
N ILE A 80 7.83 -7.90 -0.12
CA ILE A 80 6.91 -8.16 -1.23
C ILE A 80 5.89 -7.02 -1.26
N ASP A 81 5.61 -6.51 -2.46
CA ASP A 81 4.55 -5.54 -2.69
C ASP A 81 3.19 -6.23 -2.68
N LEU A 82 2.27 -5.84 -1.80
CA LEU A 82 0.95 -6.47 -1.72
C LEU A 82 0.01 -6.04 -2.85
N ALA A 83 0.32 -4.98 -3.60
CA ALA A 83 -0.50 -4.55 -4.74
C ALA A 83 -0.20 -5.37 -6.01
N SER A 84 1.05 -5.79 -6.20
CA SER A 84 1.52 -6.47 -7.40
C SER A 84 2.03 -7.90 -7.17
N GLY A 85 2.24 -8.31 -5.92
CA GLY A 85 2.84 -9.61 -5.57
C GLY A 85 4.32 -9.71 -5.89
N ARG A 86 4.95 -8.61 -6.32
CA ARG A 86 6.35 -8.60 -6.74
C ARG A 86 7.27 -8.48 -5.52
N VAL A 87 8.35 -9.25 -5.53
CA VAL A 87 9.46 -9.08 -4.60
C VAL A 87 10.15 -7.74 -4.91
N GLN A 88 10.04 -6.77 -4.01
CA GLN A 88 10.71 -5.47 -4.13
C GLN A 88 12.21 -5.58 -3.81
N GLY A 89 12.58 -6.52 -2.94
CA GLY A 89 13.97 -6.71 -2.57
C GLY A 89 14.19 -7.77 -1.50
N ARG A 90 15.46 -8.09 -1.30
CA ARG A 90 15.95 -9.07 -0.33
C ARG A 90 17.11 -8.47 0.45
N VAL A 91 16.98 -8.43 1.76
CA VAL A 91 18.01 -7.96 2.69
C VAL A 91 18.67 -9.18 3.32
N GLN A 92 19.96 -9.36 3.08
CA GLN A 92 20.74 -10.41 3.73
C GLN A 92 21.30 -9.88 5.04
N LEU A 93 21.18 -10.66 6.11
CA LEU A 93 21.84 -10.33 7.37
C LEU A 93 23.25 -10.91 7.35
N ARG A 94 24.23 -10.05 7.60
CA ARG A 94 25.61 -10.47 7.90
C ARG A 94 25.85 -10.21 9.38
N THR A 95 26.20 -11.25 10.13
CA THR A 95 26.65 -11.09 11.51
C THR A 95 27.96 -10.33 11.51
N ALA A 96 28.01 -9.21 12.23
CA ALA A 96 29.25 -8.47 12.46
C ALA A 96 30.16 -9.28 13.42
N PRO A 97 31.48 -9.27 13.23
CA PRO A 97 32.44 -9.96 14.09
C PRO A 97 32.53 -9.34 15.49
#